data_AF-A0A1M6IPF8-F1
#
_entry.id   AF-A0A1M6IPF8-F1
#
_cell.length_a   1.000
_cell.length_b   1.000
_cell.length_c   1.000
_cell.angle_alpha   90.00
_cell.angle_beta   90.00
_cell.angle_gamma   90.00
#
_symmetry.space_group_name_H-M   'P 1'
#
loop_
_entity.id
_entity.type
_entity.pdbx_description
1 polymer ?
#
loop_
_entity_poly.entity_id
_entity_poly.type
_entity_poly.pdbx_seq_one_letter_code
_entity_poly.pdbx_strand_id
1 'polypeptide(L)'
;MFLRTLLSAVFLSTLTALCADEVIRVPNPNAEAINQVGINKKGCGPVSQLNSYAFSSEKWRTVTDKIPGDTEGKRFVYLVKKHGMKFSRHMHGRLRWDYKSGMSSLDLLDYMNDFHAQARLPKIDLETLFIEDKESHEDLLQRTHKHLKKSLNKGFPPIMDLRRFAKIRQKAGYHWRSVYGHFVVVYEIPAQLPQNAQSMTIKYIDPWGGKIRTGTLRIPSGDFFANNNNDRADYKLRKTPCLEADFPGCYVGRQTLKSGVENVLILSATLGDF
;
A
#
# COMPACT_ATOMS: atom_id res chain seq x y z
N MET A 1 -36.12 -68.38 17.02
CA MET A 1 -34.71 -68.14 17.38
C MET A 1 -34.26 -66.92 16.57
N PHE A 2 -34.42 -65.73 17.15
CA PHE A 2 -34.13 -64.44 16.54
C PHE A 2 -32.64 -64.11 16.75
N LEU A 3 -31.92 -63.76 15.69
CA LEU A 3 -30.67 -63.01 15.85
C LEU A 3 -30.65 -61.85 14.86
N ARG A 4 -30.80 -60.66 15.43
CA ARG A 4 -30.71 -59.34 14.79
C ARG A 4 -29.24 -59.04 14.51
N THR A 5 -28.88 -58.77 13.28
CA THR A 5 -27.55 -58.22 12.95
C THR A 5 -27.63 -56.70 12.99
N LEU A 6 -26.87 -56.11 13.91
CA LEU A 6 -26.81 -54.68 14.18
C LEU A 6 -25.98 -53.93 13.13
N LEU A 7 -26.27 -52.63 13.06
CA LEU A 7 -25.68 -51.60 12.22
C LEU A 7 -24.15 -51.54 12.25
N SER A 8 -23.57 -51.12 11.14
CA SER A 8 -22.34 -50.32 11.14
C SER A 8 -22.47 -49.24 10.07
N ALA A 9 -23.05 -48.10 10.46
CA ALA A 9 -23.00 -46.87 9.69
C ALA A 9 -21.61 -46.26 9.90
N VAL A 10 -20.73 -46.44 8.91
CA VAL A 10 -19.45 -45.73 8.85
C VAL A 10 -19.75 -44.28 8.48
N PHE A 11 -19.77 -43.40 9.49
CA PHE A 11 -19.74 -41.95 9.28
C PHE A 11 -18.36 -41.58 8.74
N LEU A 12 -18.29 -41.34 7.43
CA LEU A 12 -17.13 -40.75 6.78
C LEU A 12 -17.16 -39.24 7.09
N SER A 13 -16.56 -38.84 8.22
CA SER A 13 -16.32 -37.43 8.52
C SER A 13 -15.20 -36.93 7.60
N THR A 14 -15.59 -36.32 6.48
CA THR A 14 -14.70 -35.51 5.66
C THR A 14 -14.29 -34.27 6.44
N LEU A 15 -13.23 -34.40 7.23
CA LEU A 15 -12.51 -33.28 7.81
C LEU A 15 -11.82 -32.54 6.65
N THR A 16 -12.52 -31.60 6.03
CA THR A 16 -11.85 -30.55 5.23
C THR A 16 -11.06 -29.71 6.22
N ALA A 17 -9.81 -30.10 6.44
CA ALA A 17 -8.83 -29.21 7.03
C ALA A 17 -8.77 -27.97 6.12
N LEU A 18 -9.43 -26.89 6.55
CA LEU A 18 -9.10 -25.57 6.05
C LEU A 18 -7.61 -25.40 6.35
N CYS A 19 -6.77 -25.58 5.33
CA CYS A 19 -5.44 -25.01 5.37
C CYS A 19 -5.67 -23.51 5.54
N ALA A 20 -5.56 -23.03 6.78
CA ALA A 20 -5.44 -21.60 7.00
C ALA A 20 -4.20 -21.19 6.22
N ASP A 21 -4.39 -20.45 5.13
CA ASP A 21 -3.29 -19.94 4.34
C ASP A 21 -2.31 -19.28 5.31
N GLU A 22 -1.08 -19.78 5.34
CA GLU A 22 -0.03 -19.20 6.16
C GLU A 22 0.11 -17.73 5.75
N VAL A 23 0.17 -16.81 6.72
CA VAL A 23 0.23 -15.37 6.45
C VAL A 23 1.50 -14.78 7.04
N ILE A 24 2.07 -13.81 6.34
CA ILE A 24 3.15 -12.98 6.85
C ILE A 24 2.52 -11.69 7.35
N ARG A 25 2.70 -11.43 8.64
CA ARG A 25 2.19 -10.24 9.33
C ARG A 25 3.33 -9.27 9.62
N VAL A 26 2.94 -8.03 9.90
CA VAL A 26 3.80 -7.04 10.52
C VAL A 26 4.45 -7.57 11.81
N PRO A 27 5.71 -7.19 12.11
CA PRO A 27 6.41 -7.65 13.32
C PRO A 27 5.76 -7.23 14.64
N ASN A 28 5.04 -6.09 14.68
CA ASN A 28 4.35 -5.61 15.87
C ASN A 28 2.84 -5.48 15.63
N PRO A 29 2.10 -6.60 15.61
CA PRO A 29 0.66 -6.58 15.29
C PRO A 29 -0.20 -5.87 16.35
N ASN A 30 0.34 -5.65 17.55
CA ASN A 30 -0.37 -5.03 18.67
C ASN A 30 -0.22 -3.50 18.72
N ALA A 31 0.54 -2.90 17.79
CA ALA A 31 0.61 -1.44 17.69
C ALA A 31 -0.77 -0.84 17.35
N GLU A 32 -1.01 0.38 17.80
CA GLU A 32 -2.22 1.12 17.44
C GLU A 32 -2.04 1.82 16.09
N ALA A 33 -3.02 1.68 15.21
CA ALA A 33 -3.02 2.36 13.93
C ALA A 33 -3.28 3.86 14.10
N ILE A 34 -2.36 4.68 13.58
CA ILE A 34 -2.38 6.13 13.74
C ILE A 34 -3.40 6.74 12.77
N ASN A 35 -4.37 7.48 13.33
CA ASN A 35 -5.38 8.19 12.56
C ASN A 35 -4.89 9.58 12.11
N GLN A 36 -4.64 9.73 10.81
CA GLN A 36 -4.19 11.01 10.25
C GLN A 36 -5.23 12.13 10.40
N VAL A 37 -6.53 11.83 10.50
CA VAL A 37 -7.57 12.88 10.49
C VAL A 37 -7.46 13.77 11.71
N GLY A 38 -7.05 13.20 12.85
CA GLY A 38 -6.76 13.95 14.08
C GLY A 38 -5.44 14.73 14.06
N ILE A 39 -4.58 14.50 13.06
CA ILE A 39 -3.26 15.13 12.92
C ILE A 39 -3.26 16.13 11.77
N ASN A 40 -3.46 15.64 10.53
CA ASN A 40 -3.53 16.44 9.32
C ASN A 40 -4.23 15.68 8.17
N LYS A 41 -5.25 16.30 7.56
CA LYS A 41 -6.02 15.72 6.44
C LYS A 41 -5.20 15.45 5.17
N LYS A 42 -4.02 16.06 5.01
CA LYS A 42 -3.07 15.85 3.90
C LYS A 42 -1.76 15.17 4.37
N GLY A 43 -1.79 14.55 5.54
CA GLY A 43 -0.66 13.87 6.17
C GLY A 43 -0.53 12.37 5.87
N CYS A 44 -1.19 11.82 4.85
CA CYS A 44 -1.21 10.36 4.64
C CYS A 44 0.20 9.76 4.45
N GLY A 45 1.11 10.46 3.78
CA GLY A 45 2.52 10.03 3.63
C GLY A 45 3.26 9.95 4.97
N PRO A 46 3.44 11.07 5.71
CA PRO A 46 4.14 11.04 6.99
C PRO A 46 3.45 10.18 8.06
N VAL A 47 2.11 10.09 8.06
CA VAL A 47 1.40 9.20 8.98
C VAL A 47 1.56 7.72 8.58
N SER A 48 1.66 7.40 7.28
CA SER A 48 2.04 6.04 6.85
C SER A 48 3.47 5.68 7.24
N GLN A 49 4.39 6.65 7.22
CA GLN A 49 5.73 6.46 7.79
C GLN A 49 5.65 6.11 9.28
N LEU A 50 4.93 6.90 10.08
CA LEU A 50 4.78 6.62 11.52
C LEU A 50 4.13 5.26 11.79
N ASN A 51 3.10 4.89 11.02
CA ASN A 51 2.49 3.55 11.09
C ASN A 51 3.52 2.47 10.73
N SER A 52 4.30 2.64 9.67
CA SER A 52 5.33 1.66 9.30
C SER A 52 6.33 1.46 10.43
N TYR A 53 6.75 2.54 11.11
CA TYR A 53 7.60 2.46 12.29
C TYR A 53 6.94 1.78 13.48
N ALA A 54 5.72 2.16 13.85
CA ALA A 54 5.02 1.58 15.00
C ALA A 54 4.82 0.05 14.85
N PHE A 55 4.53 -0.40 13.62
CA PHE A 55 4.28 -1.81 13.30
C PHE A 55 5.56 -2.59 12.93
N SER A 56 6.72 -1.93 12.87
CA SER A 56 8.00 -2.56 12.52
C SER A 56 8.59 -3.42 13.62
N SER A 57 9.67 -4.14 13.32
CA SER A 57 10.41 -4.95 14.30
C SER A 57 11.07 -4.08 15.38
N GLU A 58 11.46 -4.69 16.50
CA GLU A 58 12.12 -4.00 17.60
C GLU A 58 13.36 -3.20 17.15
N LYS A 59 14.18 -3.77 16.24
CA LYS A 59 15.35 -3.10 15.64
C LYS A 59 15.02 -1.71 15.09
N TRP A 60 13.89 -1.58 14.41
CA TRP A 60 13.43 -0.31 13.85
C TRP A 60 12.84 0.57 14.96
N ARG A 61 11.97 0.00 15.81
CA ARG A 61 11.27 0.74 16.90
C ARG A 61 12.20 1.38 17.91
N THR A 62 13.26 0.71 18.36
CA THR A 62 14.24 1.27 19.31
C THR A 62 14.84 2.60 18.86
N VAL A 63 14.89 2.83 17.55
CA VAL A 63 15.36 4.08 16.96
C VAL A 63 14.21 5.06 16.71
N THR A 64 13.09 4.58 16.15
CA THR A 64 11.97 5.44 15.76
C THR A 64 11.14 5.94 16.93
N ASP A 65 11.10 5.21 18.05
CA ASP A 65 10.38 5.63 19.26
C ASP A 65 11.01 6.89 19.91
N LYS A 66 12.26 7.19 19.53
CA LYS A 66 13.00 8.38 19.95
C LYS A 66 12.72 9.61 19.08
N ILE A 67 11.82 9.52 18.09
CA ILE A 67 11.38 10.68 17.32
C ILE A 67 10.78 11.71 18.30
N PRO A 68 11.28 12.96 18.32
CA PRO A 68 10.79 13.97 19.25
C PRO A 68 9.28 14.22 19.14
N GLY A 69 8.61 14.15 20.29
CA GLY A 69 7.16 14.32 20.43
C GLY A 69 6.57 13.25 21.34
N ASP A 70 5.76 13.67 22.30
CA ASP A 70 5.02 12.80 23.25
C ASP A 70 3.70 12.26 22.67
N THR A 71 3.34 12.71 21.46
CA THR A 71 2.12 12.35 20.76
C THR A 71 2.44 12.20 19.28
N GLU A 72 1.65 11.38 18.57
CA GLU A 72 1.83 11.16 17.14
C GLU A 72 1.70 12.46 16.33
N GLY A 73 0.86 13.40 16.78
CA GLY A 73 0.78 14.73 16.20
C GLY A 73 2.08 15.54 16.32
N LYS A 74 2.74 15.51 17.49
CA LYS A 74 4.03 16.21 17.67
C LYS A 74 5.16 15.52 16.89
N ARG A 75 5.17 14.19 16.83
CA ARG A 75 6.12 13.42 16.01
C ARG A 75 5.96 13.74 14.52
N PHE A 76 4.72 13.79 14.04
CA PHE A 76 4.40 14.26 12.69
C PHE A 76 4.96 15.66 12.42
N VAL A 77 4.70 16.63 13.30
CA VAL A 77 5.17 18.01 13.14
C VAL A 77 6.69 18.08 13.11
N TYR A 78 7.37 17.33 13.98
CA TYR A 78 8.83 17.27 14.00
C TYR A 78 9.39 16.78 12.66
N LEU A 79 8.91 15.62 12.18
CA LEU A 79 9.43 15.03 10.95
C LEU A 79 9.13 15.91 9.74
N VAL A 80 7.91 16.45 9.63
CA VAL A 80 7.53 17.38 8.56
C VAL A 80 8.40 18.63 8.56
N LYS A 81 8.61 19.27 9.71
CA LYS A 81 9.48 20.46 9.79
C LYS A 81 10.91 20.14 9.39
N LYS A 82 11.43 19.00 9.82
CA LYS A 82 12.85 18.64 9.62
C LYS A 82 13.17 18.12 8.22
N HIS A 83 12.27 17.32 7.65
CA HIS A 83 12.52 16.59 6.41
C HIS A 83 11.53 16.97 5.29
N GLY A 84 10.30 17.35 5.63
CA GLY A 84 9.23 17.67 4.68
C GLY A 84 9.29 19.09 4.12
N MET A 85 9.87 20.04 4.87
CA MET A 85 10.09 21.44 4.45
C MET A 85 11.33 21.65 3.59
N LYS A 86 12.00 20.57 3.17
CA LYS A 86 13.05 20.64 2.16
C LYS A 86 12.44 20.76 0.76
N PHE A 87 13.13 21.42 -0.15
CA PHE A 87 12.72 21.46 -1.55
C PHE A 87 12.76 20.07 -2.17
N SER A 88 11.73 19.78 -2.97
CA SER A 88 11.62 18.55 -3.74
C SER A 88 12.68 18.52 -4.84
N ARG A 89 13.37 17.39 -4.96
CA ARG A 89 14.21 17.07 -6.14
C ARG A 89 13.34 16.66 -7.34
N HIS A 90 12.06 16.36 -7.08
CA HIS A 90 11.09 15.78 -8.01
C HIS A 90 10.02 16.75 -8.47
N MET A 91 9.93 17.96 -7.91
CA MET A 91 9.04 19.02 -8.37
C MET A 91 9.69 20.39 -8.13
N HIS A 92 10.03 21.09 -9.22
CA HIS A 92 10.70 22.38 -9.13
C HIS A 92 9.84 23.41 -8.37
N GLY A 93 10.46 24.15 -7.45
CA GLY A 93 9.81 25.19 -6.64
C GLY A 93 8.82 24.68 -5.60
N ARG A 94 8.73 23.37 -5.35
CA ARG A 94 7.84 22.78 -4.35
C ARG A 94 8.61 22.20 -3.16
N LEU A 95 7.99 22.26 -1.99
CA LEU A 95 8.45 21.51 -0.82
C LEU A 95 8.09 20.03 -1.00
N ARG A 96 8.85 19.13 -0.37
CA ARG A 96 8.56 17.69 -0.39
C ARG A 96 7.18 17.37 0.16
N TRP A 97 6.81 18.02 1.26
CA TRP A 97 5.45 17.97 1.80
C TRP A 97 4.82 19.36 1.80
N ASP A 98 3.59 19.43 1.32
CA ASP A 98 2.78 20.65 1.28
C ASP A 98 1.44 20.41 2.00
N TYR A 99 1.04 21.38 2.82
CA TYR A 99 -0.15 21.24 3.65
C TYR A 99 -1.47 21.17 2.85
N LYS A 100 -1.48 21.64 1.60
CA LYS A 100 -2.67 21.61 0.71
C LYS A 100 -2.72 20.34 -0.14
N SER A 101 -1.57 19.85 -0.57
CA SER A 101 -1.45 18.80 -1.60
C SER A 101 -0.81 17.50 -1.13
N GLY A 102 -0.19 17.46 0.05
CA GLY A 102 0.51 16.30 0.58
C GLY A 102 1.91 16.15 -0.01
N MET A 103 2.30 14.93 -0.36
CA MET A 103 3.62 14.64 -0.96
C MET A 103 3.53 13.54 -2.01
N SER A 104 4.51 13.50 -2.92
CA SER A 104 4.68 12.40 -3.87
C SER A 104 5.42 11.21 -3.25
N SER A 105 5.38 10.05 -3.90
CA SER A 105 6.08 8.84 -3.43
C SER A 105 7.59 9.00 -3.47
N LEU A 106 8.12 9.70 -4.48
CA LEU A 106 9.53 10.05 -4.57
C LEU A 106 9.93 11.02 -3.44
N ASP A 107 9.11 12.02 -3.14
CA ASP A 107 9.37 12.93 -2.02
C ASP A 107 9.28 12.23 -0.67
N LEU A 108 8.35 11.27 -0.52
CA LEU A 108 8.24 10.43 0.67
C LEU A 108 9.50 9.57 0.86
N LEU A 109 10.01 8.96 -0.23
CA LEU A 109 11.27 8.21 -0.22
C LEU A 109 12.44 9.07 0.26
N ASP A 110 12.62 10.23 -0.37
CA ASP A 110 13.67 11.20 -0.05
C ASP A 110 13.58 11.69 1.41
N TYR A 111 12.35 11.95 1.86
CA TYR A 111 12.01 12.36 3.20
C TYR A 111 12.31 11.28 4.26
N MET A 112 11.94 10.02 3.99
CA MET A 112 12.20 8.90 4.89
C MET A 112 13.69 8.57 4.94
N ASN A 113 14.37 8.52 3.80
CA ASN A 113 15.79 8.20 3.73
C ASN A 113 16.68 9.29 4.35
N ASP A 114 16.27 10.56 4.33
CA ASP A 114 16.94 11.61 5.09
C ASP A 114 16.86 11.37 6.60
N PHE A 115 15.68 10.95 7.10
CA PHE A 115 15.52 10.56 8.50
C PHE A 115 16.33 9.29 8.81
N HIS A 116 16.27 8.26 7.96
CA HIS A 116 17.03 7.02 8.14
C HIS A 116 18.54 7.27 8.19
N ALA A 117 19.07 8.15 7.34
CA ALA A 117 20.48 8.54 7.37
C ALA A 117 20.87 9.17 8.72
N GLN A 118 20.04 10.08 9.24
CA GLN A 118 20.27 10.68 10.56
C GLN A 118 20.17 9.65 11.70
N ALA A 119 19.22 8.72 11.57
CA ALA A 119 18.89 7.71 12.57
C ALA A 119 19.76 6.45 12.47
N ARG A 120 20.65 6.37 11.47
CA ARG A 120 21.46 5.18 11.11
C ARG A 120 20.62 3.93 10.86
N LEU A 121 19.47 4.10 10.24
CA LEU A 121 18.61 3.01 9.77
C LEU A 121 18.94 2.62 8.33
N PRO A 122 18.62 1.38 7.89
CA PRO A 122 18.72 1.00 6.49
C PRO A 122 17.94 1.97 5.59
N LYS A 123 18.48 2.24 4.40
CA LYS A 123 17.71 2.93 3.36
C LYS A 123 16.59 2.00 2.89
N ILE A 124 15.49 2.61 2.50
CA ILE A 124 14.42 1.94 1.78
C ILE A 124 14.46 2.37 0.31
N ASP A 125 13.87 1.55 -0.54
CA ASP A 125 13.75 1.78 -1.98
C ASP A 125 12.30 2.03 -2.36
N LEU A 126 12.10 2.60 -3.54
CA LEU A 126 10.79 2.76 -4.18
C LEU A 126 10.75 1.87 -5.41
N GLU A 127 9.75 1.00 -5.46
CA GLU A 127 9.48 0.12 -6.59
C GLU A 127 8.22 0.59 -7.31
N THR A 128 8.28 0.80 -8.61
CA THR A 128 7.11 1.14 -9.42
C THR A 128 6.44 -0.13 -9.94
N LEU A 129 5.13 -0.24 -9.74
CA LEU A 129 4.39 -1.48 -9.98
C LEU A 129 3.59 -1.41 -11.28
N PHE A 130 4.31 -1.07 -12.35
CA PHE A 130 3.82 -1.11 -13.72
C PHE A 130 4.49 -2.28 -14.45
N ILE A 131 3.78 -2.84 -15.43
CA ILE A 131 4.29 -3.86 -16.32
C ILE A 131 5.56 -3.35 -17.01
N GLU A 132 6.60 -4.17 -16.91
CA GLU A 132 7.87 -4.01 -17.60
C GLU A 132 7.88 -4.78 -18.94
N ASP A 133 8.92 -4.59 -19.74
CA ASP A 133 9.03 -5.23 -21.05
C ASP A 133 8.98 -6.76 -20.91
N LYS A 134 7.99 -7.38 -21.58
CA LYS A 134 7.71 -8.83 -21.58
C LYS A 134 7.17 -9.38 -20.25
N GLU A 135 6.82 -8.53 -19.30
CA GLU A 135 6.17 -8.94 -18.05
C GLU A 135 4.66 -9.16 -18.27
N SER A 136 4.11 -10.25 -17.74
CA SER A 136 2.65 -10.48 -17.66
C SER A 136 2.04 -9.86 -16.40
N HIS A 137 0.71 -9.80 -16.31
CA HIS A 137 0.05 -9.36 -15.06
C HIS A 137 0.29 -10.33 -13.91
N GLU A 138 0.38 -11.63 -14.19
CA GLU A 138 0.75 -12.67 -13.24
C GLU A 138 2.17 -12.44 -12.70
N ASP A 139 3.12 -12.12 -13.59
CA ASP A 139 4.50 -11.82 -13.18
C ASP A 139 4.56 -10.57 -12.31
N LEU A 140 3.81 -9.51 -12.67
CA LEU A 140 3.71 -8.29 -11.85
C LEU A 140 3.11 -8.60 -10.47
N LEU A 141 2.09 -9.46 -10.39
CA LEU A 141 1.49 -9.88 -9.11
C LEU A 141 2.51 -10.64 -8.24
N GLN A 142 3.27 -11.56 -8.84
CA GLN A 142 4.33 -12.30 -8.17
C GLN A 142 5.48 -11.37 -7.71
N ARG A 143 5.91 -10.44 -8.56
CA ARG A 143 6.93 -9.44 -8.21
C ARG A 143 6.45 -8.57 -7.06
N THR A 144 5.21 -8.06 -7.13
CA THR A 144 4.60 -7.28 -6.05
C THR A 144 4.61 -8.06 -4.74
N HIS A 145 4.11 -9.30 -4.74
CA HIS A 145 4.11 -10.18 -3.56
C HIS A 145 5.52 -10.36 -2.99
N LYS A 146 6.50 -10.67 -3.84
CA LYS A 146 7.89 -10.89 -3.47
C LYS A 146 8.51 -9.67 -2.80
N HIS A 147 8.29 -8.46 -3.33
CA HIS A 147 8.78 -7.23 -2.70
C HIS A 147 8.13 -7.04 -1.33
N LEU A 148 6.80 -7.07 -1.25
CA LEU A 148 6.08 -6.86 0.01
C LEU A 148 6.52 -7.86 1.10
N LYS A 149 6.64 -9.13 0.73
CA LYS A 149 7.15 -10.22 1.59
C LYS A 149 8.58 -9.94 2.06
N LYS A 150 9.47 -9.53 1.15
CA LYS A 150 10.87 -9.26 1.48
C LYS A 150 10.99 -8.14 2.53
N SER A 151 10.26 -7.04 2.37
CA SER A 151 10.28 -5.94 3.34
C SER A 151 9.72 -6.35 4.70
N LEU A 152 8.59 -7.06 4.73
CA LEU A 152 8.02 -7.58 5.98
C LEU A 152 9.01 -8.50 6.72
N ASN A 153 9.67 -9.41 5.99
CA ASN A 153 10.67 -10.31 6.55
C ASN A 153 11.91 -9.58 7.09
N LYS A 154 12.29 -8.44 6.50
CA LYS A 154 13.34 -7.57 7.03
C LYS A 154 12.88 -6.70 8.22
N GLY A 155 11.64 -6.86 8.64
CA GLY A 155 11.07 -6.20 9.80
C GLY A 155 10.54 -4.79 9.52
N PHE A 156 10.41 -4.39 8.25
CA PHE A 156 9.86 -3.09 7.84
C PHE A 156 8.53 -3.28 7.09
N PRO A 157 7.39 -2.83 7.65
CA PRO A 157 6.11 -2.82 6.95
C PRO A 157 6.15 -1.88 5.74
N PRO A 158 6.01 -2.38 4.49
CA PRO A 158 6.12 -1.54 3.31
C PRO A 158 4.91 -0.60 3.17
N ILE A 159 5.15 0.58 2.59
CA ILE A 159 4.12 1.59 2.27
C ILE A 159 3.69 1.39 0.82
N MET A 160 2.40 1.42 0.54
CA MET A 160 1.82 1.35 -0.80
C MET A 160 1.30 2.71 -1.24
N ASP A 161 1.63 3.13 -2.46
CA ASP A 161 1.07 4.30 -3.16
C ASP A 161 -0.13 3.85 -4.01
N LEU A 162 -1.33 4.15 -3.51
CA LEU A 162 -2.57 3.89 -4.22
C LEU A 162 -2.97 5.12 -5.02
N ARG A 163 -3.27 4.94 -6.31
CA ARG A 163 -3.71 6.05 -7.18
C ARG A 163 -5.01 5.73 -7.87
N ARG A 164 -5.96 6.67 -7.82
CA ARG A 164 -7.19 6.57 -8.59
C ARG A 164 -7.00 7.25 -9.93
N PHE A 165 -7.20 6.50 -11.01
CA PHE A 165 -7.32 7.01 -12.36
C PHE A 165 -8.78 7.06 -12.77
N ALA A 166 -9.18 8.12 -13.47
CA ALA A 166 -10.55 8.28 -13.95
C ALA A 166 -10.56 8.73 -15.42
N LYS A 167 -11.56 8.25 -16.16
CA LYS A 167 -11.83 8.63 -17.54
C LYS A 167 -12.70 9.87 -17.58
N ILE A 168 -12.09 11.01 -17.88
CA ILE A 168 -12.72 12.32 -17.74
C ILE A 168 -13.03 12.90 -19.11
N ARG A 169 -14.29 13.34 -19.26
CA ARG A 169 -14.75 14.03 -20.46
C ARG A 169 -14.11 15.41 -20.58
N GLN A 170 -13.63 15.73 -21.77
CA GLN A 170 -13.19 17.04 -22.22
C GLN A 170 -13.91 17.40 -23.53
N LYS A 171 -13.73 18.64 -24.01
CA LYS A 171 -14.35 19.11 -25.26
C LYS A 171 -13.99 18.22 -26.46
N ALA A 172 -12.78 17.66 -26.50
CA ALA A 172 -12.26 16.84 -27.59
C ALA A 172 -12.40 15.32 -27.38
N GLY A 173 -13.16 14.86 -26.39
CA GLY A 173 -13.35 13.43 -26.11
C GLY A 173 -13.14 13.06 -24.65
N TYR A 174 -12.47 11.93 -24.39
CA TYR A 174 -12.16 11.46 -23.04
C TYR A 174 -10.64 11.28 -22.89
N HIS A 175 -10.14 11.53 -21.68
CA HIS A 175 -8.76 11.24 -21.32
C HIS A 175 -8.74 10.60 -19.93
N TRP A 176 -7.82 9.67 -19.72
CA TRP A 176 -7.55 9.13 -18.39
C TRP A 176 -6.56 10.03 -17.66
N ARG A 177 -6.77 10.24 -16.37
CA ARG A 177 -5.79 10.92 -15.51
C ARG A 177 -5.87 10.42 -14.07
N SER A 178 -4.74 10.51 -13.38
CA SER A 178 -4.70 10.37 -11.92
C SER A 178 -5.46 11.54 -11.27
N VAL A 179 -6.46 11.24 -10.45
CA VAL A 179 -7.29 12.25 -9.77
C VAL A 179 -6.99 12.36 -8.28
N TYR A 180 -6.45 11.30 -7.66
CA TYR A 180 -6.16 11.27 -6.23
C TYR A 180 -5.12 10.20 -5.93
N GLY A 181 -4.28 10.46 -4.93
CA GLY A 181 -3.31 9.51 -4.39
C GLY A 181 -3.50 9.33 -2.89
N HIS A 182 -3.15 8.15 -2.37
CA HIS A 182 -3.22 7.84 -0.95
C HIS A 182 -2.16 6.82 -0.57
N PHE A 183 -1.56 6.99 0.60
CA PHE A 183 -0.60 6.03 1.14
C PHE A 183 -1.26 5.15 2.19
N VAL A 184 -0.98 3.86 2.14
CA VAL A 184 -1.38 2.88 3.15
C VAL A 184 -0.18 1.99 3.50
N VAL A 185 -0.20 1.33 4.65
CA VAL A 185 0.89 0.43 5.08
C VAL A 185 0.44 -1.02 5.00
N VAL A 186 1.27 -1.92 4.51
CA VAL A 186 0.96 -3.35 4.50
C VAL A 186 0.98 -3.90 5.93
N TYR A 187 -0.10 -4.57 6.32
CA TYR A 187 -0.25 -5.22 7.61
C TYR A 187 -0.05 -6.74 7.53
N GLU A 188 -0.63 -7.38 6.50
CA GLU A 188 -0.59 -8.83 6.34
C GLU A 188 -0.77 -9.20 4.86
N ILE A 189 -0.01 -10.19 4.40
CA ILE A 189 -0.15 -10.82 3.08
C ILE A 189 -0.06 -12.35 3.22
N PRO A 190 -0.54 -13.13 2.23
CA PRO A 190 -0.28 -14.56 2.16
C PRO A 190 1.22 -14.84 2.19
N ALA A 191 1.65 -15.87 2.91
CA ALA A 191 3.05 -16.27 2.96
C ALA A 191 3.53 -16.81 1.61
N GLN A 192 2.63 -17.43 0.86
CA GLN A 192 2.87 -17.95 -0.48
C GLN A 192 1.74 -17.49 -1.40
N LEU A 193 2.07 -17.35 -2.68
CA LEU A 193 1.09 -17.04 -3.72
C LEU A 193 0.98 -18.25 -4.65
N PRO A 194 -0.21 -18.82 -4.87
CA PRO A 194 -0.36 -19.98 -5.75
C PRO A 194 0.18 -19.72 -7.15
N GLN A 195 0.65 -20.79 -7.81
CA GLN A 195 0.97 -20.73 -9.23
C GLN A 195 -0.28 -20.31 -10.00
N ASN A 196 -0.15 -19.30 -10.87
CA ASN A 196 -1.25 -18.70 -11.64
C ASN A 196 -2.30 -17.93 -10.81
N ALA A 197 -1.95 -17.49 -9.60
CA ALA A 197 -2.82 -16.61 -8.83
C ALA A 197 -3.23 -15.38 -9.64
N GLN A 198 -4.53 -15.07 -9.63
CA GLN A 198 -5.10 -13.89 -10.30
C GLN A 198 -5.30 -12.73 -9.35
N SER A 199 -5.11 -12.97 -8.05
CA SER A 199 -5.24 -11.98 -6.99
C SER A 199 -4.51 -12.41 -5.73
N MET A 200 -4.28 -11.45 -4.83
CA MET A 200 -3.89 -11.70 -3.46
C MET A 200 -4.67 -10.80 -2.50
N THR A 201 -5.18 -11.41 -1.43
CA THR A 201 -5.78 -10.68 -0.31
C THR A 201 -4.67 -9.99 0.47
N ILE A 202 -4.92 -8.78 0.94
CA ILE A 202 -3.99 -7.99 1.74
C ILE A 202 -4.75 -7.32 2.88
N LYS A 203 -4.18 -7.36 4.08
CA LYS A 203 -4.57 -6.39 5.12
C LYS A 203 -3.62 -5.22 5.08
N TYR A 204 -4.18 -4.03 5.25
CA TYR A 204 -3.43 -2.78 5.23
C TYR A 204 -3.92 -1.84 6.34
N ILE A 205 -3.02 -1.01 6.83
CA ILE A 205 -3.34 0.10 7.72
C ILE A 205 -3.67 1.30 6.85
N ASP A 206 -4.92 1.74 6.91
CA ASP A 206 -5.37 2.98 6.32
C ASP A 206 -5.16 4.13 7.32
N PRO A 207 -4.23 5.08 7.08
CA PRO A 207 -4.05 6.21 7.96
C PRO A 207 -5.31 7.08 8.03
N TRP A 208 -6.20 7.03 7.02
CA TRP A 208 -7.49 7.70 7.05
C TRP A 208 -8.46 6.98 7.99
N GLY A 209 -8.53 7.46 9.22
CA GLY A 209 -9.31 6.87 10.29
C GLY A 209 -8.54 5.90 11.17
N GLY A 210 -7.27 5.60 10.85
CA GLY A 210 -6.40 4.74 11.66
C GLY A 210 -6.95 3.33 11.79
N LYS A 211 -7.28 2.68 10.67
CA LYS A 211 -7.93 1.35 10.68
C LYS A 211 -7.14 0.33 9.90
N ILE A 212 -7.01 -0.87 10.45
CA ILE A 212 -6.59 -2.05 9.70
C ILE A 212 -7.81 -2.54 8.90
N ARG A 213 -7.62 -2.73 7.60
CA ARG A 213 -8.67 -3.10 6.65
C ARG A 213 -8.18 -4.24 5.76
N THR A 214 -9.11 -4.95 5.17
CA THR A 214 -8.84 -5.95 4.13
C THR A 214 -9.13 -5.37 2.75
N GLY A 215 -8.32 -5.73 1.78
CA GLY A 215 -8.53 -5.46 0.36
C GLY A 215 -7.89 -6.56 -0.48
N THR A 216 -7.98 -6.40 -1.79
CA THR A 216 -7.45 -7.37 -2.74
C THR A 216 -6.67 -6.63 -3.83
N LEU A 217 -5.48 -7.12 -4.13
CA LEU A 217 -4.75 -6.76 -5.35
C LEU A 217 -5.05 -7.83 -6.39
N ARG A 218 -5.50 -7.43 -7.58
CA ARG A 218 -5.96 -8.37 -8.61
C ARG A 218 -5.50 -7.97 -9.99
N ILE A 219 -5.38 -8.97 -10.86
CA ILE A 219 -5.26 -8.75 -12.30
C ILE A 219 -6.53 -8.02 -12.77
N PRO A 220 -6.40 -6.93 -13.56
CA PRO A 220 -7.54 -6.11 -13.95
C PRO A 220 -8.60 -6.91 -14.73
N SER A 221 -9.87 -6.73 -14.38
CA SER A 221 -10.98 -7.38 -15.10
C SER A 221 -11.46 -6.61 -16.33
N GLY A 222 -10.89 -5.44 -16.60
CA GLY A 222 -11.26 -4.58 -17.72
C GLY A 222 -10.17 -3.59 -18.08
N ASP A 223 -10.34 -2.96 -19.23
CA ASP A 223 -9.37 -2.02 -19.76
C ASP A 223 -9.42 -0.67 -19.02
N PHE A 224 -8.25 -0.17 -18.66
CA PHE A 224 -8.08 1.21 -18.20
C PHE A 224 -6.78 1.78 -18.75
N PHE A 225 -6.54 3.07 -18.54
CA PHE A 225 -5.28 3.68 -18.93
C PHE A 225 -4.64 4.42 -17.77
N ALA A 226 -3.34 4.19 -17.58
CA ALA A 226 -2.54 4.82 -16.55
C ALA A 226 -1.11 5.07 -17.06
N ASN A 227 -0.40 5.96 -16.38
CA ASN A 227 1.01 6.26 -16.61
C ASN A 227 1.76 6.22 -15.28
N ASN A 228 3.07 5.99 -15.32
CA ASN A 228 3.89 5.99 -14.12
C ASN A 228 4.19 7.42 -13.67
N ASN A 229 3.38 7.94 -12.75
CA ASN A 229 3.58 9.28 -12.21
C ASN A 229 4.83 9.44 -11.31
N ASN A 230 5.58 8.36 -11.06
CA ASN A 230 6.88 8.40 -10.40
C ASN A 230 8.05 8.45 -11.42
N ASP A 231 7.75 8.42 -12.72
CA ASP A 231 8.71 8.70 -13.79
C ASP A 231 8.26 9.96 -14.54
N ARG A 232 9.06 11.03 -14.46
CA ARG A 232 8.74 12.29 -15.14
C ARG A 232 8.82 12.19 -16.66
N ALA A 233 9.57 11.23 -17.19
CA ALA A 233 9.64 10.96 -18.62
C ALA A 233 8.43 10.15 -19.11
N ASP A 234 7.71 9.47 -18.22
CA ASP A 234 6.51 8.67 -18.55
C ASP A 234 5.22 9.51 -18.54
N TYR A 235 5.03 10.27 -19.61
CA TYR A 235 3.77 10.96 -19.90
C TYR A 235 2.78 10.10 -20.71
N LYS A 236 3.17 8.89 -21.12
CA LYS A 236 2.39 8.07 -22.05
C LYS A 236 1.45 7.17 -21.27
N LEU A 237 0.15 7.39 -21.47
CA LEU A 237 -0.87 6.48 -20.98
C LEU A 237 -0.72 5.12 -21.67
N ARG A 238 -0.52 4.08 -20.86
CA ARG A 238 -0.48 2.67 -21.28
C ARG A 238 -1.80 2.00 -20.95
N LYS A 239 -2.21 1.06 -21.80
CA LYS A 239 -3.42 0.26 -21.60
C LYS A 239 -3.16 -0.82 -20.55
N THR A 240 -3.99 -0.85 -19.51
CA THR A 240 -4.01 -1.84 -18.41
C THR A 240 -2.63 -2.16 -17.83
N PRO A 241 -1.81 -1.17 -17.45
CA PRO A 241 -0.38 -1.38 -17.25
C PRO A 241 0.01 -1.80 -15.83
N CYS A 242 -0.95 -2.07 -14.94
CA CYS A 242 -0.69 -2.37 -13.53
C CYS A 242 -1.84 -3.18 -12.91
N LEU A 243 -1.66 -3.62 -11.67
CA LEU A 243 -2.68 -4.32 -10.89
C LEU A 243 -3.79 -3.36 -10.43
N GLU A 244 -5.01 -3.90 -10.33
CA GLU A 244 -6.14 -3.22 -9.72
C GLU A 244 -6.17 -3.47 -8.20
N ALA A 245 -6.42 -2.42 -7.43
CA ALA A 245 -6.62 -2.47 -6.00
C ALA A 245 -8.12 -2.35 -5.66
N ASP A 246 -8.74 -3.48 -5.30
CA ASP A 246 -10.11 -3.50 -4.75
C ASP A 246 -10.07 -3.35 -3.22
N PHE A 247 -10.08 -2.08 -2.79
CA PHE A 247 -9.92 -1.69 -1.38
C PHE A 247 -11.22 -1.03 -0.92
N PRO A 248 -12.28 -1.81 -0.58
CA PRO A 248 -13.64 -1.29 -0.39
C PRO A 248 -13.75 -0.29 0.77
N GLY A 249 -12.88 -0.40 1.78
CA GLY A 249 -12.82 0.53 2.90
C GLY A 249 -12.00 1.79 2.65
N CYS A 250 -11.33 1.91 1.50
CA CYS A 250 -10.47 3.03 1.16
C CYS A 250 -11.12 3.93 0.10
N TYR A 251 -11.48 5.15 0.50
CA TYR A 251 -12.27 6.06 -0.35
C TYR A 251 -11.43 6.86 -1.36
N VAL A 252 -10.13 6.60 -1.53
CA VAL A 252 -9.14 7.34 -2.36
C VAL A 252 -9.78 8.10 -3.54
N GLY A 253 -10.15 9.38 -3.37
CA GLY A 253 -10.73 10.21 -4.44
C GLY A 253 -12.11 9.81 -5.00
N ARG A 254 -12.76 8.73 -4.55
CA ARG A 254 -14.06 8.28 -5.07
C ARG A 254 -15.15 9.34 -4.88
N GLN A 255 -15.13 10.03 -3.74
CA GLN A 255 -16.02 11.14 -3.40
C GLN A 255 -15.83 12.38 -4.27
N THR A 256 -14.72 12.48 -5.02
CA THR A 256 -14.46 13.60 -5.92
C THR A 256 -14.96 13.35 -7.34
N LEU A 257 -15.39 12.12 -7.63
CA LEU A 257 -15.89 11.72 -8.94
C LEU A 257 -17.41 11.84 -8.99
N LYS A 258 -17.93 12.25 -10.15
CA LYS A 258 -19.36 12.19 -10.44
C LYS A 258 -19.80 10.73 -10.55
N SER A 259 -21.05 10.45 -10.23
CA SER A 259 -21.64 9.12 -10.42
C SER A 259 -21.49 8.66 -11.89
N GLY A 260 -21.21 7.38 -12.08
CA GLY A 260 -21.04 6.77 -13.41
C GLY A 260 -19.72 7.07 -14.12
N VAL A 261 -18.80 7.85 -13.53
CA VAL A 261 -17.47 8.06 -14.11
C VAL A 261 -16.65 6.77 -14.01
N GLU A 262 -16.26 6.23 -15.16
CA GLU A 262 -15.35 5.09 -15.26
C GLU A 262 -14.01 5.43 -14.59
N ASN A 263 -13.58 4.59 -13.66
CA ASN A 263 -12.39 4.83 -12.86
C ASN A 263 -11.84 3.51 -12.31
N VAL A 264 -10.57 3.51 -11.93
CA VAL A 264 -9.85 2.37 -11.37
C VAL A 264 -8.95 2.86 -10.23
N LEU A 265 -8.82 2.07 -9.17
CA LEU A 265 -7.79 2.26 -8.16
C LEU A 265 -6.65 1.30 -8.47
N ILE A 266 -5.44 1.82 -8.58
CA ILE A 266 -4.25 1.03 -8.89
C ILE A 266 -3.26 1.08 -7.74
N LEU A 267 -2.46 0.03 -7.62
CA LEU A 267 -1.22 0.07 -6.85
C LEU A 267 -0.10 0.60 -7.74
N SER A 268 0.28 1.86 -7.55
CA SER A 268 1.23 2.55 -8.44
C SER A 268 2.69 2.27 -8.09
N ALA A 269 2.98 2.16 -6.79
CA ALA A 269 4.32 1.93 -6.28
C ALA A 269 4.27 1.38 -4.84
N THR A 270 5.41 0.88 -4.37
CA THR A 270 5.62 0.56 -2.96
C THR A 270 6.98 1.04 -2.49
N LEU A 271 7.06 1.46 -1.23
CA LEU A 271 8.29 1.82 -0.54
C LEU A 271 8.59 0.78 0.53
N GLY A 272 9.79 0.22 0.54
CA GLY A 272 10.16 -0.83 1.49
C GLY A 272 11.65 -1.17 1.47
N ASP A 273 12.03 -2.09 2.36
CA ASP A 273 13.40 -2.61 2.44
C ASP A 273 13.48 -3.90 1.59
N PHE A 274 13.80 -3.75 0.29
CA PHE A 274 13.72 -4.84 -0.70
C PHE A 274 15.06 -5.36 -1.20
#